data_AF-A0A2N3V6R1-F1
#
_entry.id   AF-A0A2N3V6R1-F1
#
_cell.length_a   1.000
_cell.length_b   1.000
_cell.length_c   1.000
_cell.angle_alpha   90.00
_cell.angle_beta   90.00
_cell.angle_gamma   90.00
#
_symmetry.space_group_name_H-M   'P 1'
#
loop_
_entity.id
_entity.type
_entity.pdbx_description
1 polymer ?
#
loop_
_entity_poly.entity_id
_entity_poly.type
_entity_poly.pdbx_seq_one_letter_code
_entity_poly.pdbx_strand_id
1 'polypeptide(L)' 'MARKNTTRTDNGLADVIDFAARSRCRSEARGLDPIAVAVTMLAETGTAPAWNDYDDIAGWDDAA' A
#
# COMPACT_ATOMS: atom_id res chain seq x y z
N MET A 1 26.22 -26.39 -8.89
CA MET A 1 24.82 -26.11 -8.50
C MET A 1 24.38 -24.82 -9.18
N ALA A 2 23.57 -24.89 -10.23
CA ALA A 2 23.11 -23.70 -10.95
C ALA A 2 21.94 -23.05 -10.20
N ARG A 3 22.05 -21.75 -9.88
CA ARG A 3 20.90 -20.99 -9.34
C ARG A 3 19.86 -20.89 -10.44
N LYS A 4 18.66 -21.42 -10.19
CA LYS A 4 17.50 -21.19 -11.05
C LYS A 4 17.11 -19.72 -10.88
N ASN A 5 17.38 -18.89 -11.88
CA ASN A 5 16.87 -17.53 -11.93
C ASN A 5 15.40 -17.64 -12.35
N THR A 6 14.51 -17.84 -11.37
CA THR A 6 13.06 -17.86 -11.59
C THR A 6 12.65 -16.46 -12.01
N THR A 7 12.72 -16.17 -13.31
CA THR A 7 12.07 -14.99 -13.87
C THR A 7 10.59 -15.17 -13.62
N ARG A 8 10.07 -14.46 -12.62
CA ARG A 8 8.64 -14.38 -12.34
C ARG A 8 7.99 -13.93 -13.64
N THR A 9 7.14 -14.79 -14.21
CA THR A 9 6.32 -14.42 -15.36
C THR A 9 5.19 -13.56 -14.82
N ASP A 10 5.44 -12.26 -14.81
CA ASP A 10 4.45 -11.25 -14.46
C ASP A 10 3.35 -11.32 -15.53
N ASN A 11 2.08 -11.51 -15.13
CA ASN A 11 0.95 -11.86 -16.01
C ASN A 11 0.51 -10.71 -16.95
N GLY A 12 1.43 -9.91 -17.50
CA GLY A 12 1.12 -8.71 -18.28
C GLY A 12 0.51 -7.55 -17.48
N LEU A 13 0.18 -7.79 -16.21
CA LEU A 13 -0.04 -6.77 -15.21
C LEU A 13 1.34 -6.24 -14.84
N ALA A 14 1.77 -5.15 -15.48
CA ALA A 14 2.87 -4.36 -14.94
C ALA A 14 2.57 -4.14 -13.45
N ASP A 15 3.57 -4.34 -12.60
CA ASP A 15 3.43 -4.13 -11.16
C ASP A 15 3.01 -2.67 -10.96
N VAL A 16 1.69 -2.41 -10.87
CA VAL A 16 1.13 -1.07 -10.73
C VAL A 16 1.41 -0.67 -9.30
N ILE A 17 2.57 -0.04 -9.12
CA ILE A 17 2.98 0.49 -7.83
C ILE A 17 2.01 1.60 -7.49
N ASP A 18 1.13 1.34 -6.51
CA ASP A 18 0.38 2.39 -5.85
C ASP A 18 1.37 3.31 -5.13
N PHE A 19 1.52 4.55 -5.65
CA PHE A 19 2.42 5.54 -5.11
C PHE A 19 2.04 5.97 -3.69
N ALA A 20 0.74 6.03 -3.37
CA ALA A 20 0.25 6.36 -2.03
C ALA A 20 0.62 5.25 -1.05
N ALA A 21 0.34 3.99 -1.41
CA ALA A 21 0.74 2.84 -0.59
C ALA A 21 2.26 2.79 -0.37
N ARG A 22 3.06 3.06 -1.41
CA ARG A 22 4.52 3.07 -1.31
C ARG A 22 5.04 4.20 -0.40
N SER A 23 4.47 5.40 -0.49
CA SER A 23 4.81 6.53 0.38
C SER A 23 4.50 6.22 1.84
N ARG A 24 3.31 5.65 2.09
CA ARG A 24 2.85 5.22 3.41
C ARG A 24 3.79 4.22 4.06
N CYS A 25 4.01 3.07 3.39
CA CYS A 25 4.83 1.99 3.93
C CYS A 25 6.26 2.44 4.24
N ARG A 26 6.82 3.32 3.42
CA ARG A 26 8.17 3.88 3.65
C ARG A 26 8.20 4.77 4.88
N SER A 27 7.19 5.62 5.06
CA SER A 27 7.07 6.55 6.17
C SER A 27 6.85 5.82 7.50
N GLU A 28 5.96 4.81 7.50
CA GLU A 28 5.71 3.94 8.64
C GLU A 28 6.95 3.09 9.01
N ALA A 29 7.67 2.53 8.01
CA ALA A 29 8.89 1.77 8.26
C ALA A 29 10.04 2.61 8.85
N ARG A 30 9.98 3.94 8.70
CA ARG A 30 10.90 4.88 9.34
C ARG A 30 10.49 5.23 10.78
N GLY A 31 9.36 4.72 11.26
CA GLY A 31 8.84 4.98 12.59
C GLY A 31 8.26 6.39 12.76
N LEU A 32 7.82 7.02 11.66
CA LEU A 32 7.12 8.30 11.74
C LEU A 32 5.80 8.13 12.50
N ASP A 33 5.43 9.14 13.29
CA ASP A 33 4.10 9.18 13.89
C ASP A 33 3.02 9.28 12.80
N PRO A 34 1.78 8.86 13.09
CA PRO A 34 0.73 8.86 12.09
C PRO A 34 0.54 10.23 11.40
N ILE A 35 0.59 11.34 12.14
CA ILE A 35 0.40 12.67 11.54
C ILE A 35 1.53 12.97 10.54
N ALA A 36 2.77 12.67 10.91
CA ALA A 36 3.91 12.80 10.00
C ALA A 36 3.78 11.90 8.76
N VAL A 37 3.24 10.69 8.89
CA VAL A 37 2.92 9.81 7.75
C VAL A 37 1.90 10.47 6.83
N ALA A 38 0.79 11.00 7.37
CA ALA A 38 -0.25 11.67 6.56
C ALA A 38 0.29 12.90 5.82
N VAL A 39 1.07 13.73 6.49
CA VAL A 39 1.68 14.93 5.88
C VAL A 39 2.64 14.53 4.76
N THR A 40 3.46 13.50 4.99
CA THR A 40 4.42 13.01 3.98
C THR A 40 3.69 12.46 2.75
N MET A 41 2.66 11.62 2.96
CA MET A 41 1.83 11.12 1.88
C MET A 41 1.14 12.25 1.11
N LEU A 42 0.50 13.19 1.82
CA LEU A 42 -0.20 14.30 1.18
C LEU A 42 0.74 15.16 0.34
N ALA A 43 1.96 15.41 0.83
CA ALA A 43 2.97 16.16 0.11
C ALA A 43 3.53 15.39 -1.11
N GLU A 44 3.69 14.07 -1.03
CA GLU A 44 4.28 13.26 -2.09
C GLU A 44 3.27 12.81 -3.17
N THR A 45 2.02 12.54 -2.78
CA THR A 45 1.02 11.89 -3.64
C THR A 45 -0.27 12.68 -3.78
N GLY A 46 -0.44 13.79 -3.06
CA GLY A 46 -1.67 14.59 -3.07
C GLY A 46 -2.86 13.92 -2.38
N THR A 47 -2.64 12.78 -1.71
CA THR A 47 -3.68 12.00 -1.03
C THR A 47 -3.29 11.77 0.43
N ALA A 48 -4.27 11.91 1.33
CA ALA A 48 -4.10 11.58 2.73
C ALA A 48 -4.53 10.12 2.98
N PRO A 49 -3.89 9.40 3.94
CA PRO A 49 -4.32 8.07 4.31
C PRO A 49 -5.71 8.10 4.95
N ALA A 50 -6.58 7.19 4.50
CA ALA A 50 -7.83 6.89 5.19
C ALA A 50 -7.55 5.85 6.29
N TRP A 51 -7.53 6.30 7.55
CA TRP A 51 -7.43 5.39 8.70
C TRP A 51 -8.78 5.08 9.34
N ASN A 52 -9.82 5.84 8.98
CA ASN A 52 -11.13 5.84 9.64
C ASN A 52 -12.30 5.41 8.75
N ASP A 53 -12.03 4.79 7.61
CA ASP A 53 -13.09 4.13 6.84
C ASP A 53 -13.37 2.79 7.56
N TYR A 54 -14.23 2.88 8.57
CA TYR A 54 -14.85 1.74 9.25
C TYR A 54 -16.16 1.36 8.54
N ASP A 55 -16.34 1.78 7.28
CA ASP A 55 -17.54 1.51 6.47
C ASP A 55 -17.36 0.24 5.60
N ASP A 56 -16.14 -0.32 5.59
CA ASP A 56 -15.72 -1.47 4.80
C ASP A 56 -16.20 -2.81 5.40
N ILE A 57 -16.69 -2.80 6.65
CA ILE A 57 -17.18 -4.01 7.33
C ILE A 57 -18.52 -4.46 6.76
N ALA A 58 -19.19 -3.65 5.94
CA ALA A 58 -20.44 -4.03 5.27
C ALA A 58 -20.26 -5.15 4.21
N GLY A 59 -19.04 -5.52 3.83
CA GLY A 59 -18.77 -6.46 2.72
C GLY A 59 -18.47 -7.92 3.10
N TRP A 60 -18.48 -8.29 4.39
CA TRP A 60 -18.15 -9.66 4.84
C TRP A 60 -19.34 -10.46 5.40
N ASP A 61 -20.52 -9.87 5.52
CA ASP A 61 -21.72 -10.54 6.05
C ASP A 61 -22.56 -11.30 5.01
N ASP A 62 -22.22 -11.24 3.71
CA ASP A 62 -22.99 -11.92 2.64
C ASP A 62 -22.50 -13.35 2.31
N ALA A 63 -21.83 -14.03 3.25
CA ALA A 63 -21.29 -15.38 3.06
C ALA A 63 -21.72 -16.39 4.13
N ALA A 64 -23.00 -16.36 4.57
CA ALA A 64 -23.62 -17.34 5.46
C ALA A 64 -24.89 -17.97 4.88
#